data_AF-A0A6M5UBT5-F1
#
_entry.id   AF-A0A6M5UBT5-F1
#
_cell.length_a   1.000
_cell.length_b   1.000
_cell.length_c   1.000
_cell.angle_alpha   90.00
_cell.angle_beta   90.00
_cell.angle_gamma   90.00
#
_symmetry.space_group_name_H-M   'P 1'
#
loop_
_entity.id
_entity.type
_entity.pdbx_description
1 polymer ?
#
loop_
_entity_poly.entity_id
_entity_poly.type
_entity_poly.pdbx_seq_one_letter_code
_entity_poly.pdbx_strand_id
1 'polypeptide(L)'
;MEHTVQRTVIAPPGRLNLPSLRELWGAREVAVRLAQRDIIVRYRQTIFGVTWVIAQPLVSAGVFTVVFGQIADLSTGDDRIPYFLFTLAGMLAWNLFNGSLGKASGSMVGNQSLVQKVFFPRLLVPISSLASVVVDFLVALVLAIVLLFVYGINPGWPVLLLPVWIVLVLMIGTGIGLAAAAYMVKYRDVGYVLPWLVQILLYASPVAYALSEVPANLRWLFDINPITWFLECFRWSLLGTEAPVAWQVVALVVAAPLILLVGTLVFQKNEREFADFI
;
A
#
# COMPACT_ATOMS: atom_id res chain seq x y z
N MET A 1 -48.66 0.89 21.44
CA MET A 1 -47.33 1.27 20.90
C MET A 1 -46.63 -0.01 20.52
N GLU A 2 -46.71 -0.40 19.23
CA GLU A 2 -46.08 -1.62 18.72
C GLU A 2 -44.57 -1.41 18.64
N HIS A 3 -43.83 -2.19 19.40
CA HIS A 3 -42.38 -2.32 19.22
C HIS A 3 -42.15 -3.07 17.90
N THR A 4 -41.79 -2.35 16.84
CA THR A 4 -41.23 -2.95 15.62
C THR A 4 -39.92 -3.65 15.97
N VAL A 5 -40.01 -4.96 16.23
CA VAL A 5 -38.86 -5.85 16.40
C VAL A 5 -38.11 -5.87 15.08
N GLN A 6 -36.92 -5.24 15.04
CA GLN A 6 -36.02 -5.38 13.89
C GLN A 6 -35.58 -6.84 13.81
N ARG A 7 -36.12 -7.56 12.82
CA ARG A 7 -35.79 -8.95 12.56
C ARG A 7 -34.48 -9.03 11.78
N THR A 8 -33.38 -9.32 12.45
CA THR A 8 -32.10 -9.62 11.80
C THR A 8 -32.15 -11.03 11.22
N VAL A 9 -32.30 -11.14 9.90
CA VAL A 9 -32.27 -12.43 9.19
C VAL A 9 -30.81 -12.78 8.90
N ILE A 10 -30.28 -13.79 9.59
CA ILE A 10 -28.95 -14.34 9.33
C ILE A 10 -29.10 -15.42 8.27
N ALA A 11 -28.81 -15.09 7.01
CA ALA A 11 -28.81 -16.05 5.91
C ALA A 11 -27.49 -16.84 5.90
N PRO A 12 -27.50 -18.16 5.57
CA PRO A 12 -26.27 -18.92 5.43
C PRO A 12 -25.43 -18.33 4.30
N PRO A 13 -24.14 -18.09 4.54
CA PRO A 13 -23.27 -17.48 3.55
C PRO A 13 -23.15 -18.34 2.28
N GLY A 14 -23.42 -17.73 1.12
CA GLY A 14 -23.29 -18.36 -0.20
C GLY A 14 -21.87 -18.86 -0.49
N ARG A 15 -21.72 -19.67 -1.55
CA ARG A 15 -20.43 -20.30 -1.95
C ARG A 15 -19.28 -19.30 -2.13
N LEU A 16 -19.57 -18.07 -2.54
CA LEU A 16 -18.65 -16.93 -2.58
C LEU A 16 -19.14 -15.95 -1.50
N ASN A 17 -18.57 -16.04 -0.31
CA ASN A 17 -19.02 -15.34 0.89
C ASN A 17 -18.57 -13.87 0.93
N LEU A 18 -18.80 -13.13 -0.16
CA LEU A 18 -18.49 -11.70 -0.22
C LEU A 18 -19.43 -10.95 0.75
N PRO A 19 -18.91 -10.15 1.70
CA PRO A 19 -19.74 -9.35 2.57
C PRO A 19 -20.54 -8.39 1.71
N SER A 20 -21.82 -8.22 2.04
CA SER A 20 -22.63 -7.28 1.28
C SER A 20 -22.05 -5.87 1.48
N LEU A 21 -21.93 -5.10 0.40
CA LEU A 21 -21.48 -3.70 0.49
C LEU A 21 -22.34 -2.89 1.48
N ARG A 22 -23.60 -3.29 1.64
CA ARG A 22 -24.54 -2.71 2.61
C ARG A 22 -24.17 -3.00 4.06
N GLU A 23 -23.72 -4.22 4.39
CA GLU A 23 -23.23 -4.56 5.73
C GLU A 23 -21.93 -3.82 6.06
N LEU A 24 -20.99 -3.76 5.11
CA LEU A 24 -19.75 -3.00 5.28
C LEU A 24 -20.06 -1.51 5.55
N TRP A 25 -20.99 -0.94 4.79
CA TRP A 25 -21.41 0.45 4.96
C TRP A 25 -22.17 0.70 6.26
N GLY A 26 -22.95 -0.28 6.72
CA GLY A 26 -23.66 -0.24 8.00
C GLY A 26 -22.70 -0.25 9.20
N ALA A 27 -21.58 -0.97 9.09
CA ALA A 27 -20.56 -1.06 10.13
C ALA A 27 -19.39 -0.06 9.95
N ARG A 28 -19.54 0.97 9.09
CA ARG A 28 -18.49 1.96 8.82
C ARG A 28 -17.97 2.68 10.07
N GLU A 29 -18.82 2.85 11.08
CA GLU A 29 -18.41 3.49 12.34
C GLU A 29 -17.31 2.69 13.04
N VAL A 30 -17.36 1.35 12.98
CA VAL A 30 -16.30 0.49 13.52
C VAL A 30 -14.97 0.75 12.80
N ALA A 31 -14.99 0.80 11.47
CA ALA A 31 -13.80 1.08 10.68
C ALA A 31 -13.22 2.47 10.99
N VAL A 32 -14.07 3.49 11.12
CA VAL A 32 -13.64 4.85 11.46
C VAL A 32 -13.02 4.89 12.86
N ARG A 33 -13.62 4.23 13.86
CA ARG A 33 -13.08 4.18 15.23
C ARG A 33 -11.74 3.45 15.29
N LEU A 34 -11.58 2.36 14.54
CA LEU A 34 -10.31 1.64 14.43
C LEU A 34 -9.24 2.51 13.75
N ALA A 35 -9.57 3.14 12.64
CA ALA A 35 -8.67 4.06 11.94
C ALA A 35 -8.21 5.21 12.85
N GLN A 36 -9.14 5.85 13.56
CA GLN A 36 -8.84 6.91 14.52
C GLN A 36 -7.90 6.43 15.62
N ARG A 37 -8.20 5.26 16.21
CA ARG A 37 -7.36 4.67 17.25
C ARG A 37 -5.95 4.40 16.73
N ASP A 38 -5.82 3.78 15.57
CA ASP A 38 -4.52 3.43 14.99
C ASP A 38 -3.66 4.67 14.69
N ILE A 39 -4.28 5.76 14.22
CA ILE A 39 -3.61 7.06 14.04
C ILE A 39 -3.18 7.62 15.40
N ILE A 40 -4.10 7.71 16.37
CA ILE A 40 -3.81 8.28 17.69
C ILE A 40 -2.69 7.51 18.38
N VAL A 41 -2.74 6.18 18.40
CA VAL A 41 -1.72 5.33 19.05
C VAL A 41 -0.35 5.55 18.44
N ARG A 42 -0.26 5.73 17.11
CA ARG A 42 1.01 6.00 16.42
C ARG A 42 1.64 7.35 16.82
N TYR A 43 0.83 8.39 17.01
CA TYR A 43 1.32 9.75 17.26
C TYR A 43 1.35 10.17 18.75
N ARG A 44 0.61 9.47 19.64
CA ARG A 44 0.41 9.90 21.04
C ARG A 44 1.55 9.52 22.01
N GLN A 45 2.51 8.68 21.60
CA GLN A 45 3.59 8.19 22.48
C GLN A 45 4.98 8.13 21.82
N THR A 46 5.23 8.97 20.81
CA THR A 46 6.49 8.94 20.05
C THR A 46 7.25 10.26 20.20
N ILE A 47 8.50 10.18 20.69
CA ILE A 47 9.42 11.35 20.81
C ILE A 47 9.59 12.04 19.44
N PHE A 48 9.60 11.25 18.36
CA PHE A 48 9.83 11.70 16.99
C PHE A 48 8.58 11.71 16.10
N GLY A 49 7.38 11.43 16.62
CA GLY A 49 6.09 11.30 15.91
C GLY A 49 6.09 11.53 14.38
N VAL A 50 5.69 12.72 13.95
CA VAL A 50 5.62 13.13 12.54
C VAL A 50 7.01 13.22 11.89
N THR A 51 8.01 13.67 12.66
CA THR A 51 9.41 13.76 12.19
C THR A 51 9.93 12.41 11.68
N TRP A 52 9.53 11.30 12.31
CA TRP A 52 9.95 9.97 11.88
C TRP A 52 9.39 9.57 10.51
N VAL A 53 8.11 9.89 10.26
CA VAL A 53 7.45 9.65 8.98
C VAL A 53 8.15 10.39 7.83
N ILE A 54 8.69 11.56 8.11
CA ILE A 54 9.45 12.39 7.16
C ILE A 54 10.91 11.93 7.05
N ALA A 55 11.54 11.62 8.18
CA ALA A 55 12.96 11.29 8.23
C ALA A 55 13.25 9.99 7.46
N GLN A 56 12.40 8.98 7.58
CA GLN A 56 12.61 7.70 6.89
C GLN A 56 12.77 7.85 5.36
N PRO A 57 11.81 8.40 4.60
CA PRO A 57 11.96 8.54 3.15
C PRO A 57 13.10 9.49 2.75
N LEU A 58 13.37 10.54 3.52
CA LEU A 58 14.50 11.45 3.24
C LEU A 58 15.85 10.75 3.38
N VAL A 59 16.05 10.01 4.48
CA VAL A 59 17.29 9.27 4.74
C VAL A 59 17.45 8.17 3.70
N SER A 60 16.40 7.40 3.43
CA SER A 60 16.46 6.34 2.41
C SER A 60 16.74 6.87 1.01
N ALA A 61 16.10 7.98 0.61
CA ALA A 61 16.39 8.65 -0.67
C ALA A 61 17.83 9.17 -0.73
N GLY A 62 18.32 9.77 0.37
CA GLY A 62 19.71 10.22 0.48
C GLY A 62 20.71 9.07 0.32
N VAL A 63 20.48 7.95 1.03
CA VAL A 63 21.31 6.75 0.90
C VAL A 63 21.29 6.21 -0.53
N PHE A 64 20.12 6.11 -1.15
CA PHE A 64 20.01 5.65 -2.54
C PHE A 64 20.66 6.61 -3.53
N THR A 65 20.62 7.90 -3.27
CA THR A 65 21.31 8.90 -4.09
C THR A 65 22.81 8.75 -4.02
N VAL A 66 23.37 8.53 -2.83
CA VAL A 66 24.81 8.29 -2.69
C VAL A 66 25.21 6.97 -3.35
N VAL A 67 24.49 5.88 -3.08
CA VAL A 67 24.87 4.54 -3.55
C VAL A 67 24.65 4.39 -5.06
N PHE A 68 23.46 4.73 -5.56
CA PHE A 68 23.12 4.46 -6.95
C PHE A 68 23.39 5.64 -7.88
N GLY A 69 23.25 6.88 -7.38
CA GLY A 69 23.53 8.07 -8.17
C GLY A 69 25.03 8.42 -8.22
N GLN A 70 25.71 8.47 -7.06
CA GLN A 70 27.10 8.93 -7.01
C GLN A 70 28.14 7.80 -7.14
N ILE A 71 27.92 6.66 -6.47
CA ILE A 71 28.88 5.55 -6.47
C ILE A 71 28.72 4.68 -7.72
N ALA A 72 27.48 4.35 -8.09
CA ALA A 72 27.19 3.51 -9.25
C ALA A 72 26.99 4.28 -10.57
N ASP A 73 26.97 5.62 -10.52
CA ASP A 73 26.83 6.52 -11.67
C ASP A 73 25.63 6.20 -12.58
N LEU A 74 24.51 5.79 -11.98
CA LEU A 74 23.30 5.47 -12.73
C LEU A 74 22.55 6.74 -13.11
N SER A 75 21.95 6.74 -14.31
CA SER A 75 21.07 7.82 -14.74
C SER A 75 19.66 7.68 -14.16
N THR A 76 18.98 8.81 -14.01
CA THR A 76 17.53 8.89 -13.77
C THR A 76 16.71 8.66 -15.04
N GLY A 77 17.36 8.61 -16.21
CA GLY A 77 16.73 8.61 -17.53
C GLY A 77 16.29 10.01 -18.00
N ASP A 78 16.40 11.03 -17.15
CA ASP A 78 16.08 12.42 -17.48
C ASP A 78 17.00 13.37 -16.68
N ASP A 79 17.93 14.01 -17.38
CA ASP A 79 18.95 14.89 -16.81
C ASP A 79 18.38 16.11 -16.06
N ARG A 80 17.10 16.46 -16.28
CA ARG A 80 16.43 17.57 -15.59
C ARG A 80 16.07 17.23 -14.15
N ILE A 81 16.05 15.95 -13.80
CA ILE A 81 15.57 15.47 -12.49
C ILE A 81 16.77 15.13 -11.61
N PRO A 82 16.97 15.85 -10.49
CA PRO A 82 17.97 15.48 -9.50
C PRO A 82 17.72 14.06 -8.97
N TYR A 83 18.78 13.27 -8.88
CA TYR A 83 18.71 11.88 -8.42
C TYR A 83 18.06 11.73 -7.03
N PHE A 84 18.22 12.74 -6.17
CA PHE A 84 17.54 12.78 -4.87
C PHE A 84 16.01 12.82 -4.99
N LEU A 85 15.45 13.61 -5.89
CA LEU A 85 14.00 13.67 -6.10
C LEU A 85 13.48 12.41 -6.79
N PHE A 86 14.28 11.85 -7.70
CA PHE A 86 13.99 10.57 -8.34
C PHE A 86 13.84 9.42 -7.33
N THR A 87 14.82 9.29 -6.43
CA THR A 87 14.82 8.26 -5.38
C THR A 87 13.79 8.54 -4.30
N LEU A 88 13.54 9.81 -3.97
CA LEU A 88 12.48 10.21 -3.04
C LEU A 88 11.10 9.79 -3.56
N ALA A 89 10.79 10.06 -4.83
CA ALA A 89 9.54 9.63 -5.45
C ALA A 89 9.38 8.11 -5.41
N GLY A 90 10.46 7.37 -5.73
CA GLY A 90 10.49 5.91 -5.61
C GLY A 90 10.24 5.43 -4.18
N MET A 91 10.88 6.05 -3.19
CA MET A 91 10.70 5.71 -1.78
C MET A 91 9.28 5.99 -1.27
N LEU A 92 8.67 7.10 -1.68
CA LEU A 92 7.28 7.40 -1.33
C LEU A 92 6.31 6.35 -1.88
N ALA A 93 6.45 6.04 -3.16
CA ALA A 93 5.66 5.01 -3.83
C ALA A 93 5.85 3.64 -3.16
N TRP A 94 7.09 3.25 -2.90
CA TRP A 94 7.43 2.00 -2.24
C TRP A 94 6.86 1.90 -0.82
N ASN A 95 7.02 2.96 -0.01
CA ASN A 95 6.54 2.98 1.36
C ASN A 95 5.01 2.92 1.44
N LEU A 96 4.29 3.50 0.48
CA LEU A 96 2.84 3.37 0.38
C LEU A 96 2.41 1.92 0.12
N PHE A 97 3.07 1.23 -0.82
CA PHE A 97 2.85 -0.19 -1.07
C PHE A 97 3.20 -1.06 0.14
N ASN A 98 4.44 -0.95 0.64
CA ASN A 98 4.94 -1.74 1.76
C ASN A 98 4.11 -1.51 3.02
N GLY A 99 3.74 -0.24 3.29
CA GLY A 99 2.90 0.13 4.41
C GLY A 99 1.50 -0.46 4.33
N SER A 100 0.84 -0.40 3.17
CA SER A 100 -0.50 -0.97 2.99
C SER A 100 -0.50 -2.49 3.11
N LEU A 101 0.47 -3.17 2.49
CA LEU A 101 0.68 -4.61 2.62
C LEU A 101 0.95 -5.05 4.06
N GLY A 102 1.90 -4.40 4.73
CA GLY A 102 2.29 -4.72 6.11
C GLY A 102 1.17 -4.47 7.11
N LYS A 103 0.46 -3.34 6.97
CA LYS A 103 -0.68 -3.01 7.85
C LYS A 103 -1.89 -3.90 7.63
N ALA A 104 -2.18 -4.27 6.38
CA ALA A 104 -3.28 -5.18 6.09
C ALA A 104 -2.96 -6.61 6.59
N SER A 105 -1.76 -7.12 6.32
CA SER A 105 -1.33 -8.47 6.74
C SER A 105 -1.32 -8.68 8.26
N GLY A 106 -0.74 -7.73 9.01
CA GLY A 106 -0.70 -7.82 10.48
C GLY A 106 -2.00 -7.45 11.19
N SER A 107 -3.01 -6.95 10.46
CA SER A 107 -4.20 -6.33 11.07
C SER A 107 -5.02 -7.29 11.93
N MET A 108 -5.15 -8.56 11.51
CA MET A 108 -5.95 -9.56 12.21
C MET A 108 -5.29 -9.99 13.53
N VAL A 109 -3.99 -10.27 13.49
CA VAL A 109 -3.23 -10.66 14.68
C VAL A 109 -3.11 -9.48 15.66
N GLY A 110 -2.87 -8.26 15.16
CA GLY A 110 -2.80 -7.06 16.00
C GLY A 110 -4.13 -6.69 16.68
N ASN A 111 -5.27 -7.11 16.10
CA ASN A 111 -6.61 -6.85 16.62
C ASN A 111 -7.32 -8.12 17.13
N GLN A 112 -6.56 -9.17 17.44
CA GLN A 112 -7.08 -10.49 17.82
C GLN A 112 -8.14 -10.42 18.92
N SER A 113 -7.89 -9.63 19.97
CA SER A 113 -8.80 -9.45 21.11
C SER A 113 -10.14 -8.83 20.74
N LEU A 114 -10.19 -7.95 19.73
CA LEU A 114 -11.41 -7.35 19.23
C LEU A 114 -12.17 -8.34 18.33
N VAL A 115 -11.43 -9.03 17.45
CA VAL A 115 -11.98 -10.01 16.50
C VAL A 115 -12.64 -11.19 17.23
N GLN A 116 -12.15 -11.56 18.42
CA GLN A 116 -12.74 -12.60 19.28
C GLN A 116 -14.02 -12.15 20.00
N LYS A 117 -14.05 -10.89 20.45
CA LYS A 117 -15.05 -10.43 21.43
C LYS A 117 -16.26 -9.75 20.80
N VAL A 118 -16.15 -9.29 19.55
CA VAL A 118 -17.18 -8.49 18.90
C VAL A 118 -17.49 -9.07 17.52
N PHE A 119 -18.78 -9.25 17.23
CA PHE A 119 -19.23 -9.69 15.91
C PHE A 119 -19.37 -8.49 14.97
N PHE A 120 -18.56 -8.45 13.91
CA PHE A 120 -18.62 -7.46 12.84
C PHE A 120 -17.94 -8.01 11.57
N PRO A 121 -18.16 -7.40 10.38
CA PRO A 121 -17.47 -7.82 9.16
C PRO A 121 -15.95 -7.65 9.28
N ARG A 122 -15.20 -8.75 9.31
CA ARG A 122 -13.76 -8.73 9.65
C ARG A 122 -12.90 -8.02 8.60
N LEU A 123 -13.39 -7.92 7.36
CA LEU A 123 -12.74 -7.15 6.29
C LEU A 123 -12.56 -5.66 6.64
N LEU A 124 -13.34 -5.13 7.59
CA LEU A 124 -13.19 -3.75 8.05
C LEU A 124 -11.89 -3.52 8.82
N VAL A 125 -11.30 -4.55 9.45
CA VAL A 125 -10.03 -4.39 10.20
C VAL A 125 -8.87 -4.06 9.25
N PRO A 126 -8.57 -4.87 8.21
CA PRO A 126 -7.54 -4.51 7.22
C PRO A 126 -7.81 -3.18 6.51
N ILE A 127 -9.07 -2.87 6.18
CA ILE A 127 -9.41 -1.61 5.49
C ILE A 127 -9.14 -0.41 6.40
N SER A 128 -9.49 -0.51 7.68
CA SER A 128 -9.29 0.59 8.64
C SER A 128 -7.81 0.92 8.89
N SER A 129 -6.92 -0.06 8.79
CA SER A 129 -5.49 0.14 9.03
C SER A 129 -4.81 0.97 7.92
N LEU A 130 -5.41 1.00 6.72
CA LEU A 130 -4.94 1.81 5.58
C LEU A 130 -4.99 3.30 5.86
N ALA A 131 -5.92 3.77 6.70
CA ALA A 131 -6.04 5.18 7.02
C ALA A 131 -4.73 5.74 7.61
N SER A 132 -4.06 4.96 8.47
CA SER A 132 -2.77 5.35 9.04
C SER A 132 -1.67 5.43 7.97
N VAL A 133 -1.67 4.53 6.99
CA VAL A 133 -0.70 4.51 5.89
C VAL A 133 -0.89 5.71 4.98
N VAL A 134 -2.15 6.03 4.65
CA VAL A 134 -2.49 7.17 3.81
C VAL A 134 -2.12 8.48 4.49
N VAL A 135 -2.37 8.62 5.80
CA VAL A 135 -1.94 9.81 6.55
C VAL A 135 -0.42 9.97 6.52
N ASP A 136 0.32 8.91 6.80
CA ASP A 136 1.80 8.94 6.77
C ASP A 136 2.31 9.33 5.37
N PHE A 137 1.73 8.73 4.32
CA PHE A 137 2.06 9.03 2.94
C PHE A 137 1.73 10.49 2.56
N LEU A 138 0.58 11.02 2.97
CA LEU A 138 0.19 12.40 2.67
C LEU A 138 1.16 13.41 3.29
N VAL A 139 1.60 13.16 4.53
CA VAL A 139 2.64 13.99 5.18
C VAL A 139 3.92 13.99 4.34
N ALA A 140 4.35 12.80 3.91
CA ALA A 140 5.58 12.66 3.12
C ALA A 140 5.42 13.20 1.67
N LEU A 141 4.21 13.15 1.10
CA LEU A 141 3.88 13.72 -0.20
C LEU A 141 3.91 15.26 -0.16
N VAL A 142 3.38 15.88 0.90
CA VAL A 142 3.46 17.34 1.08
C VAL A 142 4.91 17.81 1.09
N LEU A 143 5.78 17.09 1.80
CA LEU A 143 7.21 17.36 1.80
C LEU A 143 7.82 17.24 0.39
N ALA A 144 7.51 16.19 -0.36
CA ALA A 144 8.00 16.04 -1.72
C ALA A 144 7.52 17.17 -2.63
N ILE A 145 6.26 17.60 -2.50
CA ILE A 145 5.72 18.76 -3.24
C ILE A 145 6.52 20.02 -2.90
N VAL A 146 6.81 20.29 -1.63
CA VAL A 146 7.66 21.43 -1.22
C VAL A 146 9.03 21.36 -1.89
N LEU A 147 9.64 20.17 -1.93
CA LEU A 147 10.94 20.00 -2.59
C LEU A 147 10.86 20.19 -4.10
N LEU A 148 9.79 19.74 -4.77
CA LEU A 148 9.60 20.00 -6.21
C LEU A 148 9.58 21.50 -6.52
N PHE A 149 8.91 22.29 -5.67
CA PHE A 149 8.92 23.75 -5.81
C PHE A 149 10.31 24.35 -5.59
N VAL A 150 11.06 23.89 -4.58
CA VAL A 150 12.43 24.37 -4.30
C VAL A 150 13.38 24.08 -5.45
N TYR A 151 13.25 22.91 -6.08
CA TYR A 151 14.07 22.50 -7.22
C TYR A 151 13.53 23.00 -8.57
N GLY A 152 12.42 23.73 -8.60
CA GLY A 152 11.84 24.28 -9.83
C GLY A 152 11.27 23.23 -10.79
N ILE A 153 10.91 22.04 -10.30
CA ILE A 153 10.32 20.97 -11.12
C ILE A 153 8.81 21.16 -11.21
N ASN A 154 8.30 21.26 -12.43
CA ASN A 154 6.87 21.31 -12.70
C ASN A 154 6.38 19.94 -13.22
N PRO A 155 5.53 19.21 -12.46
CA PRO A 155 5.03 17.89 -12.87
C PRO A 155 4.06 17.95 -14.07
N GLY A 156 3.53 19.12 -14.42
CA GLY A 156 2.56 19.28 -15.50
C GLY A 156 1.18 18.70 -15.17
N TRP A 157 0.38 18.44 -16.21
CA TRP A 157 -0.98 17.89 -16.08
C TRP A 157 -1.08 16.46 -15.51
N PRO A 158 -0.08 15.55 -15.67
CA PRO A 158 -0.15 14.18 -15.15
C PRO A 158 -0.33 14.09 -13.64
N VAL A 159 0.02 15.15 -12.88
CA VAL A 159 -0.20 15.22 -11.43
C VAL A 159 -1.66 14.97 -11.02
N LEU A 160 -2.62 15.25 -11.90
CA LEU A 160 -4.05 15.00 -11.67
C LEU A 160 -4.39 13.50 -11.60
N LEU A 161 -3.55 12.64 -12.17
CA LEU A 161 -3.70 11.18 -12.13
C LEU A 161 -3.09 10.56 -10.87
N LEU A 162 -2.33 11.32 -10.08
CA LEU A 162 -1.67 10.85 -8.86
C LEU A 162 -2.64 10.18 -7.86
N PRO A 163 -3.86 10.72 -7.60
CA PRO A 163 -4.85 10.03 -6.76
C PRO A 163 -5.26 8.65 -7.30
N VAL A 164 -5.32 8.48 -8.62
CA VAL A 164 -5.68 7.18 -9.24
C VAL A 164 -4.59 6.16 -8.95
N TRP A 165 -3.32 6.51 -9.14
CA TRP A 165 -2.19 5.60 -8.87
C TRP A 165 -2.10 5.21 -7.39
N ILE A 166 -2.36 6.16 -6.48
CA ILE A 166 -2.43 5.90 -5.03
C ILE A 166 -3.50 4.85 -4.73
N VAL A 167 -4.70 4.99 -5.30
CA VAL A 167 -5.78 4.02 -5.06
C VAL A 167 -5.37 2.64 -5.59
N LEU A 168 -4.81 2.55 -6.80
CA LEU A 168 -4.43 1.27 -7.39
C LEU A 168 -3.34 0.55 -6.58
N VAL A 169 -2.31 1.27 -6.09
CA VAL A 169 -1.30 0.63 -5.25
C VAL A 169 -1.84 0.21 -3.88
N LEU A 170 -2.76 0.99 -3.31
CA LEU A 170 -3.46 0.60 -2.08
C LEU A 170 -4.28 -0.68 -2.30
N MET A 171 -4.92 -0.84 -3.47
CA MET A 171 -5.63 -2.07 -3.82
C MET A 171 -4.67 -3.26 -3.92
N ILE A 172 -3.51 -3.11 -4.56
CA ILE A 172 -2.49 -4.17 -4.67
C ILE A 172 -1.97 -4.56 -3.28
N GLY A 173 -1.51 -3.58 -2.50
CA GLY A 173 -0.95 -3.83 -1.16
C GLY A 173 -1.98 -4.44 -0.22
N THR A 174 -3.22 -3.94 -0.24
CA THR A 174 -4.32 -4.51 0.57
C THR A 174 -4.71 -5.89 0.09
N GLY A 175 -4.77 -6.15 -1.22
CA GLY A 175 -5.11 -7.48 -1.75
C GLY A 175 -4.12 -8.55 -1.32
N ILE A 176 -2.82 -8.30 -1.52
CA ILE A 176 -1.77 -9.21 -1.06
C ILE A 176 -1.77 -9.30 0.47
N GLY A 177 -1.99 -8.17 1.17
CA GLY A 177 -2.06 -8.13 2.62
C GLY A 177 -3.23 -8.90 3.21
N LEU A 178 -4.40 -8.92 2.55
CA LEU A 178 -5.55 -9.72 2.94
C LEU A 178 -5.27 -11.21 2.82
N ALA A 179 -4.66 -11.63 1.71
CA ALA A 179 -4.22 -13.02 1.55
C ALA A 179 -3.22 -13.40 2.65
N ALA A 180 -2.20 -12.56 2.88
CA ALA A 180 -1.21 -12.79 3.92
C ALA A 180 -1.81 -12.79 5.33
N ALA A 181 -2.77 -11.91 5.65
CA ALA A 181 -3.46 -11.89 6.94
C ALA A 181 -4.16 -13.21 7.22
N ALA A 182 -4.81 -13.79 6.20
CA ALA A 182 -5.49 -15.06 6.32
C ALA A 182 -4.54 -16.20 6.67
N TYR A 183 -3.36 -16.24 6.03
CA TYR A 183 -2.34 -17.24 6.36
C TYR A 183 -1.63 -16.95 7.67
N MET A 184 -1.42 -15.69 8.03
CA MET A 184 -0.70 -15.29 9.24
C MET A 184 -1.45 -15.65 10.52
N VAL A 185 -2.79 -15.64 10.48
CA VAL A 185 -3.63 -16.14 11.59
C VAL A 185 -3.37 -17.62 11.85
N LYS A 186 -3.17 -18.42 10.79
CA LYS A 186 -2.93 -19.87 10.89
C LYS A 186 -1.47 -20.22 11.13
N TYR A 187 -0.55 -19.47 10.52
CA TYR A 187 0.88 -19.70 10.51
C TYR A 187 1.62 -18.42 10.91
N ARG A 188 2.13 -18.37 12.14
CA ARG A 188 2.87 -17.20 12.65
C ARG A 188 4.14 -16.90 11.83
N ASP A 189 4.70 -17.90 11.17
CA ASP A 189 5.91 -17.77 10.33
C ASP A 189 5.73 -16.79 9.16
N VAL A 190 4.49 -16.60 8.69
CA VAL A 190 4.16 -15.61 7.65
C VAL A 190 4.57 -14.20 8.09
N GLY A 191 4.51 -13.90 9.39
CA GLY A 191 4.97 -12.63 9.95
C GLY A 191 6.47 -12.36 9.77
N TYR A 192 7.28 -13.40 9.63
CA TYR A 192 8.73 -13.29 9.37
C TYR A 192 9.05 -13.39 7.87
N VAL A 193 8.37 -14.29 7.16
CA VAL A 193 8.59 -14.53 5.73
C VAL A 193 8.14 -13.33 4.89
N LEU A 194 7.01 -12.70 5.25
CA LEU A 194 6.45 -11.61 4.44
C LEU A 194 7.37 -10.38 4.38
N PRO A 195 7.89 -9.83 5.49
CA PRO A 195 8.86 -8.72 5.42
C PRO A 195 10.10 -9.05 4.60
N TRP A 196 10.61 -10.28 4.68
CA TRP A 196 11.75 -10.74 3.90
C TRP A 196 11.45 -10.77 2.40
N LEU A 197 10.28 -11.30 1.99
CA LEU A 197 9.85 -11.28 0.60
C LEU A 197 9.67 -9.86 0.06
N VAL A 198 9.10 -8.97 0.88
CA VAL A 198 8.93 -7.55 0.52
C VAL A 198 10.27 -6.86 0.35
N GLN A 199 11.26 -7.19 1.18
CA GLN A 199 12.63 -6.68 1.03
C GLN A 199 13.28 -7.16 -0.27
N ILE A 200 13.08 -8.41 -0.68
CA ILE A 200 13.54 -8.88 -2.00
C ILE A 200 12.83 -8.11 -3.12
N LEU A 201 11.52 -7.92 -2.99
CA LEU A 201 10.71 -7.20 -3.97
C LEU A 201 11.13 -5.73 -4.13
N LEU A 202 11.65 -5.08 -3.08
CA LEU A 202 12.22 -3.73 -3.15
C LEU A 202 13.35 -3.68 -4.19
N TYR A 203 14.28 -4.65 -4.14
CA TYR A 203 15.41 -4.71 -5.05
C TYR A 203 15.03 -5.18 -6.45
N ALA A 204 14.00 -6.02 -6.56
CA ALA A 204 13.41 -6.46 -7.82
C ALA A 204 12.45 -5.41 -8.44
N SER A 205 12.39 -4.21 -7.88
CA SER A 205 11.60 -3.09 -8.40
C SER A 205 12.54 -1.91 -8.69
N PRO A 206 12.28 -1.08 -9.71
CA PRO A 206 13.17 0.01 -10.10
C PRO A 206 12.94 1.22 -9.17
N VAL A 207 13.17 1.05 -7.87
CA VAL A 207 12.89 2.07 -6.86
C VAL A 207 14.04 3.05 -6.72
N ALA A 208 15.27 2.55 -6.74
CA ALA A 208 16.47 3.37 -6.62
C ALA A 208 17.00 3.86 -7.98
N TYR A 209 16.74 3.12 -9.05
CA TYR A 209 17.28 3.34 -10.40
C TYR A 209 16.17 3.41 -11.45
N ALA A 210 16.50 3.93 -12.64
CA ALA A 210 15.57 4.01 -13.77
C ALA A 210 15.43 2.65 -14.48
N LEU A 211 14.25 2.38 -15.03
CA LEU A 211 13.99 1.15 -15.78
C LEU A 211 14.87 1.03 -17.06
N SER A 212 15.35 2.16 -17.60
CA SER A 212 16.30 2.21 -18.71
C SER A 212 17.67 1.63 -18.38
N GLU A 213 18.10 1.71 -17.13
CA GLU A 213 19.39 1.18 -16.66
C GLU A 213 19.38 -0.34 -16.49
N VAL A 214 18.20 -0.97 -16.57
CA VAL A 214 18.07 -2.42 -16.41
C VAL A 214 18.54 -3.13 -17.69
N PRO A 215 19.49 -4.08 -17.58
CA PRO A 215 19.91 -4.91 -18.71
C PRO A 215 18.75 -5.63 -19.40
N ALA A 216 18.77 -5.68 -20.73
CA ALA A 216 17.67 -6.23 -21.53
C ALA A 216 17.30 -7.68 -21.18
N ASN A 217 18.27 -8.50 -20.74
CA ASN A 217 18.07 -9.89 -20.33
C ASN A 217 17.28 -10.03 -19.00
N LEU A 218 17.26 -9.00 -18.16
CA LEU A 218 16.54 -9.00 -16.88
C LEU A 218 15.22 -8.22 -16.92
N ARG A 219 14.98 -7.47 -18.00
CA ARG A 219 13.82 -6.57 -18.14
C ARG A 219 12.47 -7.28 -17.97
N TRP A 220 12.37 -8.54 -18.39
CA TRP A 220 11.16 -9.36 -18.24
C TRP A 220 10.69 -9.51 -16.78
N LEU A 221 11.62 -9.53 -15.82
CA LEU A 221 11.29 -9.62 -14.39
C LEU A 221 10.57 -8.36 -13.90
N PHE A 222 11.00 -7.21 -14.41
CA PHE A 222 10.40 -5.91 -14.09
C PHE A 222 9.08 -5.71 -14.81
N ASP A 223 8.96 -6.22 -16.04
CA ASP A 223 7.74 -6.11 -16.84
C ASP A 223 6.58 -6.95 -16.31
N ILE A 224 6.83 -8.02 -15.54
CA ILE A 224 5.78 -8.82 -14.89
C ILE A 224 5.36 -8.21 -13.53
N ASN A 225 6.22 -7.41 -12.92
CA ASN A 225 6.01 -6.87 -11.59
C ASN A 225 5.06 -5.65 -11.62
N PRO A 226 3.86 -5.73 -10.99
CA PRO A 226 2.91 -4.63 -11.01
C PRO A 226 3.39 -3.39 -10.23
N ILE A 227 4.37 -3.56 -9.33
CA ILE A 227 4.98 -2.44 -8.62
C ILE A 227 5.85 -1.60 -9.56
N THR A 228 6.50 -2.22 -10.56
CA THR A 228 7.23 -1.50 -11.62
C THR A 228 6.28 -0.60 -12.39
N TRP A 229 5.13 -1.13 -12.84
CA TRP A 229 4.14 -0.35 -13.59
C TRP A 229 3.63 0.85 -12.79
N PHE A 230 3.38 0.64 -11.50
CA PHE A 230 3.00 1.71 -10.58
C PHE A 230 4.10 2.76 -10.40
N LEU A 231 5.36 2.35 -10.21
CA LEU A 231 6.49 3.27 -10.02
C LEU A 231 6.68 4.20 -11.21
N GLU A 232 6.59 3.67 -12.43
CA GLU A 232 6.70 4.47 -13.66
C GLU A 232 5.53 5.48 -13.78
N CYS A 233 4.29 5.04 -13.50
CA CYS A 233 3.11 5.94 -13.50
C CYS A 233 3.21 7.03 -12.41
N PHE A 234 3.73 6.66 -11.23
CA PHE A 234 3.89 7.57 -10.11
C PHE A 234 4.96 8.63 -10.38
N ARG A 235 6.12 8.23 -10.92
CA ARG A 235 7.19 9.16 -11.33
C ARG A 235 6.74 10.08 -12.45
N TRP A 236 6.05 9.56 -13.46
CA TRP A 236 5.47 10.37 -14.53
C TRP A 236 4.57 11.47 -13.97
N SER A 237 3.74 11.13 -12.99
CA SER A 237 2.77 12.07 -12.40
C SER A 237 3.40 13.08 -11.42
N LEU A 238 4.43 12.67 -10.67
CA LEU A 238 5.03 13.50 -9.63
C LEU A 238 6.24 14.32 -10.11
N LEU A 239 7.03 13.78 -11.04
CA LEU A 239 8.28 14.39 -11.50
C LEU A 239 8.20 14.92 -12.93
N GLY A 240 7.17 14.54 -13.70
CA GLY A 240 7.05 14.92 -15.11
C GLY A 240 8.04 14.20 -16.03
N THR A 241 8.46 12.97 -15.65
CA THR A 241 9.30 12.09 -16.49
C THR A 241 8.60 11.72 -17.80
N GLU A 242 9.27 10.95 -18.65
CA GLU A 242 8.62 10.31 -19.79
C GLU A 242 7.40 9.49 -19.36
N ALA A 243 6.38 9.47 -20.23
CA ALA A 243 5.16 8.72 -19.97
C ALA A 243 5.44 7.21 -20.00
N PRO A 244 4.85 6.44 -19.08
CA PRO A 244 4.98 4.98 -19.08
C PRO A 244 4.39 4.39 -20.37
N VAL A 245 4.84 3.19 -20.72
CA VAL A 245 4.31 2.49 -21.89
C VAL A 245 2.83 2.18 -21.66
N ALA A 246 1.98 2.43 -22.65
CA ALA A 246 0.51 2.34 -22.51
C ALA A 246 0.04 0.98 -21.96
N TRP A 247 0.71 -0.12 -22.32
CA TRP A 247 0.35 -1.44 -21.81
C TRP A 247 0.59 -1.58 -20.30
N GLN A 248 1.61 -0.92 -19.73
CA GLN A 248 1.90 -0.94 -18.29
C GLN A 248 0.77 -0.25 -17.51
N VAL A 249 0.25 0.86 -18.04
CA VAL A 249 -0.88 1.59 -17.45
C VAL A 249 -2.13 0.71 -17.43
N VAL A 250 -2.45 0.08 -18.57
CA VAL A 250 -3.61 -0.82 -18.67
C VAL A 250 -3.43 -2.04 -17.76
N ALA A 251 -2.24 -2.64 -17.74
CA ALA A 251 -1.93 -3.77 -16.89
C ALA A 251 -2.09 -3.41 -15.40
N LEU A 252 -1.66 -2.23 -14.97
CA LEU A 252 -1.83 -1.75 -13.59
C LEU A 252 -3.32 -1.57 -13.24
N VAL A 253 -4.08 -0.89 -14.11
CA VAL A 253 -5.52 -0.63 -13.90
C VAL A 253 -6.32 -1.93 -13.82
N VAL A 254 -5.92 -2.97 -14.55
CA VAL A 254 -6.59 -4.29 -14.52
C VAL A 254 -6.10 -5.16 -13.36
N ALA A 255 -4.78 -5.22 -13.13
CA ALA A 255 -4.19 -6.10 -12.14
C ALA A 255 -4.54 -5.68 -10.70
N ALA A 256 -4.59 -4.37 -10.41
CA ALA A 256 -4.86 -3.89 -9.06
C ALA A 256 -6.23 -4.35 -8.51
N PRO A 257 -7.36 -4.18 -9.24
CA PRO A 257 -8.65 -4.75 -8.86
C PRO A 257 -8.65 -6.29 -8.76
N LEU A 258 -7.98 -6.97 -9.69
CA LEU A 258 -7.91 -8.45 -9.68
C LEU A 258 -7.17 -8.97 -8.46
N ILE A 259 -6.03 -8.37 -8.11
CA ILE A 259 -5.24 -8.73 -6.92
C ILE A 259 -6.05 -8.49 -5.64
N LEU A 260 -6.77 -7.35 -5.55
CA LEU A 260 -7.65 -7.08 -4.43
C LEU A 260 -8.78 -8.11 -4.32
N LEU A 261 -9.41 -8.45 -5.46
CA LEU A 261 -10.49 -9.43 -5.51
C LEU A 261 -9.99 -10.80 -5.05
N VAL A 262 -8.88 -11.28 -5.61
CA VAL A 262 -8.27 -12.57 -5.24
C VAL A 262 -7.90 -12.59 -3.75
N GLY A 263 -7.26 -11.54 -3.25
CA GLY A 263 -6.91 -11.40 -1.84
C GLY A 263 -8.13 -11.44 -0.91
N THR A 264 -9.20 -10.76 -1.31
CA THR A 264 -10.48 -10.74 -0.59
C THR A 264 -11.13 -12.11 -0.55
N LEU A 265 -11.13 -12.85 -1.67
CA LEU A 265 -11.66 -14.21 -1.75
C LEU A 265 -10.87 -15.19 -0.87
N VAL A 266 -9.54 -15.09 -0.88
CA VAL A 266 -8.66 -15.89 0.00
C VAL A 266 -8.96 -15.59 1.46
N PHE A 267 -9.13 -14.32 1.81
CA PHE A 267 -9.44 -13.90 3.18
C PHE A 267 -10.78 -14.48 3.67
N GLN A 268 -11.84 -14.34 2.89
CA GLN A 268 -13.18 -14.83 3.25
C GLN A 268 -13.25 -16.35 3.34
N LYS A 269 -12.54 -17.05 2.47
CA LYS A 269 -12.47 -18.52 2.51
C LYS A 269 -11.93 -19.00 3.86
N ASN A 270 -10.92 -18.32 4.39
CA ASN A 270 -10.28 -18.66 5.66
C ASN A 270 -10.96 -18.02 6.88
N GLU A 271 -11.86 -17.06 6.68
CA GLU A 271 -12.53 -16.33 7.77
C GLU A 271 -13.26 -17.25 8.77
N ARG A 272 -13.81 -18.37 8.28
CA ARG A 272 -14.50 -19.35 9.12
C ARG A 272 -13.56 -20.06 10.10
N GLU A 273 -12.32 -20.31 9.69
CA GLU A 273 -11.30 -20.98 10.51
C GLU A 273 -10.67 -20.03 11.55
N PHE A 274 -10.79 -18.70 11.38
CA PHE A 274 -10.16 -17.78 12.31
C PHE A 274 -10.66 -17.93 13.75
N ALA A 275 -11.92 -18.35 13.97
CA ALA A 275 -12.43 -18.55 15.33
C ALA A 275 -11.77 -19.74 16.06
N ASP A 276 -11.20 -20.69 15.33
CA ASP A 276 -10.59 -21.90 15.89
C ASP A 276 -9.09 -21.72 16.21
N PHE A 277 -8.41 -20.79 15.54
CA PHE A 277 -6.96 -20.56 15.68
C PHE A 277 -6.59 -19.33 16.52
N ILE A 278 -7.55 -18.45 16.78
CA ILE A 278 -7.37 -17.19 17.52
C ILE A 278 -7.85 -17.38 18.95
#